data_AF-A0A4Y7PWV4-F1
#
_entry.id   AF-A0A4Y7PWV4-F1
#
_cell.length_a   1.000
_cell.length_b   1.000
_cell.length_c   1.000
_cell.angle_alpha   90.00
_cell.angle_beta   90.00
_cell.angle_gamma   90.00
#
_symmetry.space_group_name_H-M   'P 1'
#
loop_
_entity.id
_entity.type
_entity.pdbx_description
1 polymer ?
#
loop_
_entity_poly.entity_id
_entity_poly.type
_entity_poly.pdbx_seq_one_letter_code
_entity_poly.pdbx_strand_id
1 'polypeptide(L)'
;MPLTELNIDSSSLDAFLRVLGRVKDNNGRLDGNEIWFDDEATPAGGCLDRISILNARRETLVLLRKSLEKSLCVEQKTYRPKSLESQIINRLPFEILGRIFLFSTGQPSSLFEPIKQAKSLSHVNHLFRSVALQTPALWSIVASRQPLALITEYLTSQLHGCCFSSFMALG
;
A
#
# COMPACT_ATOMS: atom_id res chain seq x y z
N MET A 1 -27.55 -16.31 -5.04
CA MET A 1 -27.93 -14.90 -5.21
C MET A 1 -27.74 -14.55 -6.68
N PRO A 2 -28.80 -14.15 -7.40
CA PRO A 2 -28.67 -13.75 -8.79
C PRO A 2 -27.84 -12.46 -8.87
N LEU A 3 -26.80 -12.45 -9.68
CA LEU A 3 -26.06 -11.24 -10.01
C LEU A 3 -27.03 -10.37 -10.80
N THR A 4 -27.48 -9.26 -10.22
CA THR A 4 -28.16 -8.19 -10.96
C THR A 4 -27.24 -7.81 -12.10
N GLU A 5 -27.62 -8.18 -13.32
CA GLU A 5 -26.92 -7.82 -14.54
C GLU A 5 -26.88 -6.31 -14.59
N LEU A 6 -25.69 -5.76 -14.33
CA LEU A 6 -25.40 -4.35 -14.58
C LEU A 6 -25.49 -4.20 -16.09
N ASN A 7 -26.65 -3.73 -16.57
CA ASN A 7 -26.89 -3.42 -17.96
C ASN A 7 -26.10 -2.16 -18.32
N ILE A 8 -24.79 -2.34 -18.52
CA ILE A 8 -23.89 -1.30 -19.00
C ILE A 8 -24.13 -1.21 -20.49
N ASP A 9 -24.58 -0.05 -20.93
CA ASP A 9 -24.75 0.25 -22.35
C ASP A 9 -23.44 0.00 -23.11
N SER A 10 -23.49 -0.91 -24.08
CA SER A 10 -22.33 -1.35 -24.87
C SER A 10 -21.67 -0.20 -25.62
N SER A 11 -22.43 0.81 -26.03
CA SER A 11 -21.92 2.00 -26.71
C SER A 11 -21.06 2.86 -25.78
N SER A 12 -21.55 3.09 -24.56
CA SER A 12 -20.80 3.82 -23.52
C SER A 12 -19.50 3.10 -23.13
N LEU A 13 -19.51 1.76 -23.11
CA LEU A 13 -18.31 0.96 -22.84
C LEU A 13 -17.28 1.03 -23.97
N ASP A 14 -17.70 0.93 -25.23
CA ASP A 14 -16.80 1.04 -26.38
C ASP A 14 -16.13 2.42 -26.46
N ALA A 15 -16.92 3.49 -26.23
CA ALA A 15 -16.40 4.85 -26.15
C ALA A 15 -15.35 4.99 -25.02
N PHE A 16 -15.59 4.37 -23.88
CA PHE A 16 -14.64 4.38 -22.77
C PHE A 16 -13.35 3.60 -23.09
N LEU A 17 -13.47 2.43 -23.72
CA LEU A 17 -12.31 1.63 -24.15
C LEU A 17 -11.44 2.39 -25.16
N ARG A 18 -12.05 3.17 -26.07
CA ARG A 18 -11.31 4.05 -27.00
C ARG A 18 -10.54 5.13 -26.27
N VAL A 19 -11.14 5.78 -25.27
CA VAL A 19 -10.45 6.78 -24.43
C VAL A 19 -9.27 6.13 -23.70
N LEU A 20 -9.45 4.94 -23.11
CA LEU A 20 -8.34 4.22 -22.47
C LEU A 20 -7.22 3.85 -23.46
N GLY A 21 -7.58 3.48 -24.69
CA GLY A 21 -6.62 3.29 -25.78
C GLY A 21 -5.79 4.55 -26.02
N ARG A 22 -6.43 5.71 -26.16
CA ARG A 22 -5.73 7.00 -26.35
C ARG A 22 -4.87 7.39 -25.16
N VAL A 23 -5.32 7.12 -23.93
CA VAL A 23 -4.51 7.38 -22.72
C VAL A 23 -3.26 6.50 -22.72
N LYS A 24 -3.40 5.23 -23.13
CA LYS A 24 -2.27 4.31 -23.27
C LYS A 24 -1.28 4.80 -24.34
N ASP A 25 -1.78 5.22 -25.49
CA ASP A 25 -0.95 5.73 -26.60
C ASP A 25 -0.25 7.06 -26.23
N ASN A 26 -0.84 7.85 -25.33
CA ASN A 26 -0.27 9.09 -24.80
C ASN A 26 0.60 8.90 -23.54
N ASN A 27 1.13 7.69 -23.29
CA ASN A 27 1.97 7.38 -22.12
C ASN A 27 1.33 7.78 -20.77
N GLY A 28 0.00 7.72 -20.66
CA GLY A 28 -0.73 8.08 -19.45
C GLY A 28 -0.89 9.58 -19.20
N ARG A 29 -0.52 10.45 -20.14
CA ARG A 29 -0.79 11.89 -20.06
C ARG A 29 -2.28 12.13 -20.29
N LEU A 30 -2.91 13.04 -19.52
CA LEU A 30 -4.37 13.24 -19.52
C LEU A 30 -4.81 14.66 -19.92
N ASP A 31 -3.86 15.56 -20.15
CA ASP A 31 -4.13 17.00 -20.29
C ASP A 31 -4.68 17.39 -21.68
N GLY A 32 -4.66 16.47 -22.64
CA GLY A 32 -5.07 16.68 -24.03
C GLY A 32 -6.58 16.61 -24.24
N ASN A 33 -7.15 17.57 -24.95
CA ASN A 33 -8.58 17.53 -25.31
C ASN A 33 -8.89 16.38 -26.27
N GLU A 34 -7.94 16.06 -27.15
CA GLU A 34 -7.93 14.94 -28.10
C GLU A 34 -8.06 13.56 -27.43
N ILE A 35 -7.73 13.47 -26.14
CA ILE A 35 -7.85 12.23 -25.36
C ILE A 35 -9.31 11.97 -25.00
N TRP A 36 -10.05 13.05 -24.73
CA TRP A 36 -11.42 12.97 -24.22
C TRP A 36 -12.45 13.06 -25.34
N PHE A 37 -12.18 13.71 -26.46
CA PHE A 37 -13.18 13.92 -27.50
C PHE A 37 -12.74 13.29 -28.82
N ASP A 38 -13.68 12.65 -29.51
CA ASP A 38 -13.46 12.13 -30.86
C ASP A 38 -13.55 13.33 -31.81
N ASP A 39 -12.50 13.58 -32.59
CA ASP A 39 -12.35 14.77 -33.46
C ASP A 39 -13.49 14.93 -34.49
N GLU A 40 -14.30 13.90 -34.73
CA GLU A 40 -15.32 13.91 -35.77
C GLU A 40 -16.67 14.52 -35.36
N ALA A 41 -16.87 14.83 -34.07
CA ALA A 41 -18.11 15.41 -33.60
C ALA A 41 -17.83 16.51 -32.58
N THR A 42 -17.40 17.68 -33.07
CA THR A 42 -17.64 18.93 -32.36
C THR A 42 -19.05 19.39 -32.72
N PRO A 43 -20.10 19.00 -31.98
CA PRO A 43 -21.37 19.70 -32.12
C PRO A 43 -21.09 21.17 -31.77
N ALA A 44 -21.70 22.10 -32.50
CA ALA A 44 -21.66 23.53 -32.18
C ALA A 44 -22.33 23.89 -30.82
N GLY A 45 -22.50 22.89 -29.94
CA GLY A 45 -23.09 22.97 -28.61
C GLY A 45 -22.09 23.53 -27.60
N GLY A 46 -22.59 24.42 -26.75
CA GLY A 46 -21.78 25.20 -25.82
C GLY A 46 -21.10 24.36 -24.73
N CYS A 47 -20.30 25.06 -23.91
CA CYS A 47 -19.53 24.51 -22.77
C CYS A 47 -20.32 23.57 -21.85
N LEU A 48 -21.64 23.75 -21.73
CA LEU A 48 -22.52 22.96 -20.87
C LEU A 48 -22.67 21.50 -21.34
N ASP A 49 -22.73 21.24 -22.65
CA ASP A 49 -22.84 19.87 -23.18
C ASP A 49 -21.55 19.07 -22.94
N ARG A 50 -20.42 19.77 -22.88
CA ARG A 50 -19.12 19.15 -22.58
C ARG A 50 -19.05 18.66 -21.13
N ILE A 51 -19.60 19.42 -20.20
CA ILE A 51 -19.63 19.09 -18.77
C ILE A 51 -20.55 17.88 -18.52
N SER A 52 -21.70 17.81 -19.20
CA SER A 52 -22.63 16.67 -19.04
C SER A 52 -22.00 15.36 -19.54
N ILE A 53 -21.29 15.39 -20.68
CA ILE A 53 -20.56 14.23 -21.21
C ILE A 53 -19.47 13.76 -20.24
N LEU A 54 -18.70 14.68 -19.66
CA LEU A 54 -17.66 14.33 -18.69
C LEU A 54 -18.26 13.73 -17.40
N ASN A 55 -19.39 14.24 -16.93
CA ASN A 55 -20.09 13.68 -15.77
C ASN A 55 -20.61 12.26 -16.05
N ALA A 56 -21.19 12.01 -17.22
CA ALA A 56 -21.65 10.66 -17.60
C ALA A 56 -20.48 9.65 -17.64
N ARG A 57 -19.32 10.05 -18.16
CA ARG A 57 -18.11 9.21 -18.18
C ARG A 57 -17.55 8.97 -16.78
N ARG A 58 -17.57 9.99 -15.92
CA ARG A 58 -17.18 9.85 -14.51
C ARG A 58 -18.08 8.84 -13.78
N GLU A 59 -19.38 8.90 -14.00
CA GLU A 59 -20.33 7.94 -13.41
C GLU A 59 -20.05 6.52 -13.87
N THR A 60 -19.78 6.34 -15.18
CA THR A 60 -19.39 5.05 -15.76
C THR A 60 -18.12 4.49 -15.10
N LEU A 61 -17.10 5.34 -14.88
CA LEU A 61 -15.88 4.96 -14.16
C LEU A 61 -16.14 4.52 -12.72
N VAL A 62 -17.02 5.22 -12.01
CA VAL A 62 -17.39 4.86 -10.63
C VAL A 62 -18.12 3.50 -10.61
N LEU A 63 -19.00 3.24 -11.57
CA LEU A 63 -19.69 1.97 -11.70
C LEU A 63 -18.71 0.83 -12.04
N LEU A 64 -17.80 1.04 -12.99
CA LEU A 64 -16.77 0.06 -13.35
C LEU A 64 -15.88 -0.25 -12.16
N ARG A 65 -15.42 0.76 -11.43
CA ARG A 65 -14.63 0.59 -10.21
C ARG A 65 -15.37 -0.27 -9.18
N LYS A 66 -16.64 0.05 -8.88
CA LYS A 66 -17.45 -0.74 -7.94
C LYS A 66 -17.65 -2.18 -8.42
N SER A 67 -17.83 -2.38 -9.72
CA SER A 67 -17.96 -3.71 -10.33
C SER A 67 -16.64 -4.51 -10.18
N LEU A 68 -15.50 -3.89 -10.49
CA LEU A 68 -14.18 -4.49 -10.33
C LEU A 68 -13.89 -4.81 -8.87
N GLU A 69 -14.13 -3.89 -7.93
CA GLU A 69 -13.99 -4.13 -6.49
C GLU A 69 -14.87 -5.31 -6.02
N LYS A 70 -16.10 -5.41 -6.53
CA LYS A 70 -17.01 -6.54 -6.24
C LYS A 70 -16.48 -7.84 -6.83
N SER A 71 -16.01 -7.84 -8.08
CA SER A 71 -15.46 -9.03 -8.74
C SER A 71 -14.18 -9.50 -8.06
N LEU A 72 -13.28 -8.59 -7.70
CA LEU A 72 -12.06 -8.87 -6.94
C LEU A 72 -12.41 -9.38 -5.54
N CYS A 73 -13.43 -8.84 -4.88
CA CYS A 73 -13.90 -9.37 -3.61
C CYS A 73 -14.43 -10.81 -3.73
N VAL A 74 -15.12 -11.14 -4.83
CA VAL A 74 -15.60 -12.50 -5.12
C VAL A 74 -14.41 -13.43 -5.41
N GLU A 75 -13.51 -13.04 -6.31
CA GLU A 75 -12.32 -13.83 -6.64
C GLU A 75 -11.40 -14.01 -5.44
N GLN A 76 -11.16 -12.96 -4.64
CA GLN A 76 -10.36 -13.05 -3.43
C GLN A 76 -11.02 -13.92 -2.35
N LYS A 77 -12.36 -14.02 -2.32
CA LYS A 77 -13.07 -15.00 -1.48
C LYS A 77 -12.87 -16.43 -2.01
N THR A 78 -12.75 -16.61 -3.31
CA THR A 78 -12.49 -17.92 -3.95
C THR A 78 -11.03 -18.36 -3.79
N TYR A 79 -10.07 -17.42 -3.90
CA TYR A 79 -8.64 -17.69 -3.86
C TYR A 79 -7.99 -17.61 -2.48
N ARG A 80 -8.63 -17.03 -1.45
CA ARG A 80 -8.16 -17.20 -0.06
C ARG A 80 -8.78 -18.48 0.52
N PRO A 81 -8.04 -19.60 0.65
CA PRO A 81 -8.34 -20.56 1.70
C PRO A 81 -8.10 -19.85 3.04
N LYS A 82 -9.15 -19.18 3.55
CA LYS A 82 -9.11 -18.30 4.74
C LYS A 82 -8.59 -18.96 6.03
N SER A 83 -8.30 -20.26 6.03
CA SER A 83 -7.79 -20.95 7.21
C SER A 83 -6.35 -21.47 7.06
N LEU A 84 -5.82 -21.72 5.85
CA LEU A 84 -4.61 -22.54 5.76
C LEU A 84 -3.32 -21.72 5.86
N GLU A 85 -3.22 -20.59 5.14
CA GLU A 85 -1.98 -19.80 5.14
C GLU A 85 -1.71 -19.11 6.49
N SER A 86 -2.76 -18.57 7.14
CA SER A 86 -2.64 -18.00 8.47
C SER A 86 -2.35 -19.07 9.53
N GLN A 87 -2.89 -20.29 9.38
CA GLN A 87 -2.56 -21.40 10.27
C GLN A 87 -1.13 -21.88 10.10
N ILE A 88 -0.61 -21.95 8.87
CA ILE A 88 0.77 -22.41 8.63
C ILE A 88 1.75 -21.49 9.34
N ILE A 89 1.60 -20.16 9.15
CA ILE A 89 2.49 -19.18 9.78
C ILE A 89 2.39 -19.22 11.31
N ASN A 90 1.16 -19.37 11.85
CA ASN A 90 0.96 -19.45 13.31
C ASN A 90 1.39 -20.78 13.94
N ARG A 91 1.66 -21.82 13.13
CA ARG A 91 2.18 -23.12 13.59
C ARG A 91 3.69 -23.21 13.56
N LEU A 92 4.38 -22.22 12.97
CA LEU A 92 5.83 -22.21 12.94
C LEU A 92 6.39 -21.98 14.36
N PRO A 93 7.43 -22.73 14.77
CA PRO A 93 8.16 -22.45 16.00
C PRO A 93 8.73 -21.04 16.00
N PHE A 94 8.85 -20.44 17.19
CA PHE A 94 9.35 -19.07 17.40
C PHE A 94 10.74 -18.88 16.79
N GLU A 95 11.59 -19.90 16.82
CA GLU A 95 12.95 -19.88 16.30
C GLU A 95 12.97 -19.73 14.77
N ILE A 96 12.03 -20.38 14.09
CA ILE A 96 11.92 -20.31 12.63
C ILE A 96 11.40 -18.93 12.22
N LEU A 97 10.36 -18.42 12.89
CA LEU A 97 9.85 -17.06 12.65
C LEU A 97 10.92 -16.00 12.95
N GLY A 98 11.67 -16.14 14.04
CA GLY A 98 12.78 -15.25 14.39
C GLY A 98 13.88 -15.25 13.32
N ARG A 99 14.26 -16.42 12.78
CA ARG A 99 15.21 -16.50 11.66
C ARG A 99 14.67 -15.81 10.41
N ILE A 100 13.40 -16.01 10.06
CA ILE A 100 12.77 -15.33 8.92
C ILE A 100 12.84 -13.81 9.09
N PHE A 101 12.59 -13.30 10.30
CA PHE A 101 12.69 -11.86 10.59
C PHE A 101 14.12 -11.36 10.36
N LEU A 102 15.12 -12.05 10.90
CA LEU A 102 16.53 -11.70 10.71
C LEU A 102 16.92 -11.70 9.23
N PHE A 103 16.54 -12.73 8.47
CA PHE A 103 16.79 -12.79 7.03
C PHE A 103 16.14 -11.63 6.28
N SER A 104 14.89 -11.29 6.63
CA SER A 104 14.19 -10.18 5.98
C SER A 104 14.86 -8.84 6.24
N THR A 105 15.32 -8.57 7.47
CA THR A 105 15.99 -7.31 7.85
C THR A 105 17.47 -7.22 7.44
N GLY A 106 18.11 -8.36 7.16
CA GLY A 106 19.52 -8.45 6.79
C GLY A 106 19.78 -8.15 5.30
N GLN A 107 18.76 -8.25 4.45
CA GLN A 107 18.86 -8.03 3.01
C GLN A 107 19.25 -6.57 2.69
N PRO A 108 20.37 -6.34 1.97
CA PRO A 108 20.86 -4.99 1.65
C PRO A 108 20.09 -4.30 0.51
N SER A 109 19.04 -4.93 -0.02
CA SER A 109 18.36 -4.55 -1.25
C SER A 109 17.50 -3.28 -1.13
N SER A 110 17.24 -2.80 0.08
CA SER A 110 16.77 -1.42 0.28
C SER A 110 17.59 -0.73 1.36
N LEU A 111 18.26 0.36 1.01
CA LEU A 111 18.87 1.31 1.96
C LEU A 111 17.85 1.89 2.97
N PHE A 112 16.55 1.64 2.75
CA PHE A 112 15.49 2.05 3.64
C PHE A 112 15.39 1.13 4.86
N GLU A 113 16.04 1.59 5.92
CA GLU A 113 15.61 1.52 7.33
C GLU A 113 15.13 0.13 7.82
N PRO A 114 16.08 -0.72 8.26
CA PRO A 114 15.79 -1.94 9.03
C PRO A 114 14.77 -1.72 10.17
N ILE A 115 14.72 -0.50 10.72
CA ILE A 115 13.75 -0.04 11.70
C ILE A 115 12.32 -0.12 11.16
N LYS A 116 12.07 0.41 9.96
CA LYS A 116 10.74 0.39 9.34
C LYS A 116 10.28 -1.03 9.10
N GLN A 117 11.20 -1.91 8.70
CA GLN A 117 10.91 -3.31 8.46
C GLN A 117 10.64 -4.09 9.75
N ALA A 118 11.48 -3.95 10.78
CA ALA A 118 11.25 -4.56 12.09
C ALA A 118 9.94 -4.06 12.73
N LYS A 119 9.64 -2.76 12.58
CA LYS A 119 8.38 -2.17 13.03
C LYS A 119 7.18 -2.71 12.25
N SER A 120 7.29 -2.86 10.93
CA SER A 120 6.25 -3.46 10.10
C SER A 120 5.96 -4.90 10.51
N LEU A 121 7.01 -5.71 10.72
CA LEU A 121 6.88 -7.10 11.15
C LEU A 121 6.20 -7.22 12.52
N SER A 122 6.63 -6.42 13.50
CA SER A 122 6.03 -6.44 14.85
C SER A 122 4.57 -5.97 14.91
N HIS A 123 4.06 -5.33 13.86
CA HIS A 123 2.68 -4.83 13.77
C HIS A 123 1.72 -5.74 12.97
N VAL A 124 2.19 -6.89 12.46
CA VAL A 124 1.32 -7.80 11.69
C VAL A 124 0.26 -8.46 12.58
N ASN A 125 0.67 -9.04 13.71
CA ASN A 125 -0.22 -9.66 14.71
C ASN A 125 0.49 -9.81 16.07
N HIS A 126 -0.24 -10.28 17.09
CA HIS A 126 0.32 -10.48 18.45
C HIS A 126 1.47 -11.49 18.50
N LEU A 127 1.40 -12.58 17.71
CA LEU A 127 2.47 -13.59 17.66
C LEU A 127 3.77 -12.97 17.12
N PHE A 128 3.69 -12.22 16.02
CA PHE A 128 4.81 -11.56 15.39
C PHE A 128 5.43 -10.52 16.32
N ARG A 129 4.61 -9.77 17.07
CA ARG A 129 5.09 -8.87 18.11
C ARG A 129 5.89 -9.63 19.18
N SER A 130 5.36 -10.75 19.68
CA SER A 130 6.05 -11.57 20.67
C SER A 130 7.36 -12.16 20.14
N VAL A 131 7.36 -12.71 18.93
CA VAL A 131 8.58 -13.22 18.26
C VAL A 131 9.61 -12.11 18.10
N ALA A 132 9.20 -10.93 17.61
CA ALA A 132 10.10 -9.80 17.42
C ALA A 132 10.75 -9.36 18.74
N LEU A 133 9.98 -9.28 19.82
CA LEU A 133 10.50 -8.93 21.16
C LEU A 133 11.42 -10.02 21.73
N GLN A 134 11.14 -11.29 21.43
CA GLN A 134 11.96 -12.44 21.86
C GLN A 134 13.19 -12.70 20.96
N THR A 135 13.42 -11.88 19.93
CA THR A 135 14.57 -12.01 19.04
C THR A 135 15.53 -10.84 19.23
N PRO A 136 16.40 -10.82 20.26
CA PRO A 136 17.32 -9.70 20.54
C PRO A 136 18.19 -9.31 19.36
N ALA A 137 18.64 -10.29 18.57
CA ALA A 137 19.47 -10.06 17.38
C ALA A 137 18.80 -9.12 16.35
N LEU A 138 17.46 -9.13 16.27
CA LEU A 138 16.70 -8.22 15.40
C LEU A 138 16.94 -6.76 15.80
N TRP A 139 16.89 -6.49 17.10
CA TRP A 139 17.08 -5.15 17.66
C TRP A 139 18.54 -4.73 17.67
N SER A 140 19.48 -5.66 17.80
CA SER A 140 20.91 -5.39 17.60
C SER A 140 21.20 -4.92 16.17
N ILE A 141 20.59 -5.54 15.15
CA ILE A 141 20.72 -5.09 13.75
C ILE A 141 20.15 -3.69 13.59
N VAL A 142 18.95 -3.45 14.14
CA VAL A 142 18.31 -2.13 14.13
C VAL A 142 19.18 -1.06 14.80
N ALA A 143 19.71 -1.34 15.99
CA ALA A 143 20.55 -0.40 16.74
C ALA A 143 21.90 -0.15 16.06
N SER A 144 22.55 -1.20 15.53
CA SER A 144 23.85 -1.08 14.84
C SER A 144 23.78 -0.28 13.53
N ARG A 145 22.60 -0.23 12.90
CA ARG A 145 22.37 0.50 11.65
C ARG A 145 21.76 1.88 11.86
N GLN A 146 21.51 2.29 13.10
CA GLN A 146 21.18 3.67 13.40
C GLN A 146 22.43 4.55 13.35
N PRO A 147 22.40 5.68 12.64
CA PRO A 147 23.45 6.68 12.72
C PRO A 147 23.65 7.07 14.18
N LEU A 148 24.89 6.99 14.66
CA LEU A 148 25.26 7.39 16.03
C LEU A 148 24.72 8.79 16.37
N ALA A 149 24.68 9.68 15.38
CA ALA A 149 24.13 11.03 15.47
C ALA A 149 22.68 11.09 15.99
N LEU A 150 21.80 10.21 15.51
CA LEU A 150 20.40 10.16 15.94
C LEU A 150 20.27 9.63 17.38
N ILE A 151 21.12 8.67 17.75
CA ILE A 151 21.18 8.16 19.12
C ILE A 151 21.67 9.25 20.05
N THR A 152 22.73 9.99 19.68
CA THR A 152 23.25 11.10 20.49
C THR A 152 22.26 12.25 20.61
N GLU A 153 21.52 12.59 19.56
CA GLU A 153 20.49 13.65 19.59
C GLU A 153 19.32 13.26 20.50
N TYR A 154 18.87 12.01 20.42
CA TYR A 154 17.82 11.49 21.29
C TYR A 154 18.27 11.45 22.76
N LEU A 155 19.49 10.94 23.02
CA LEU A 155 20.04 10.88 24.38
C LEU A 155 20.28 12.27 24.97
N THR A 156 20.82 13.22 24.19
CA THR A 156 21.04 14.60 24.66
C THR A 156 19.71 15.33 24.90
N SER A 157 18.70 15.10 24.06
CA SER A 157 17.36 15.67 24.24
C SER A 157 16.61 15.09 25.45
N GLN A 158 16.80 13.80 25.76
CA GLN A 158 16.25 13.15 26.97
C GLN A 158 17.00 13.56 28.25
N LEU A 159 18.33 13.68 28.17
CA LEU A 159 19.17 14.10 29.30
C LEU A 159 18.99 15.58 29.66
N HIS A 160 18.59 16.44 28.72
CA HIS A 160 18.20 17.82 29.04
C HIS A 160 16.86 17.93 29.78
N GLY A 161 16.00 16.91 29.72
CA GLY A 161 14.71 16.86 30.41
C GLY A 161 14.75 16.18 31.80
N CYS A 162 15.81 15.44 32.11
CA CYS A 162 16.00 14.81 33.42
C CYS A 162 17.37 15.20 33.95
N CYS A 163 17.41 16.02 35.00
CA CYS A 163 18.61 16.33 35.78
C CYS A 163 19.31 15.05 36.25
N PHE A 164 20.17 14.48 35.42
CA PHE A 164 20.99 13.31 35.72
C PHE A 164 22.27 13.75 36.44
N SER A 165 22.12 14.55 37.49
CA SER A 165 23.24 15.06 38.30
C SER A 165 23.67 14.09 39.41
N SER A 166 23.12 12.87 39.48
CA SER A 166 23.34 11.97 40.62
C SER A 166 23.98 10.61 40.32
N PHE A 167 24.38 10.27 39.09
CA PHE A 167 24.88 8.91 38.80
C PHE A 167 26.33 8.78 38.30
N MET A 168 27.12 9.85 38.29
CA MET A 168 28.57 9.80 37.95
C MET A 168 29.45 10.32 39.08
N ALA A 169 29.10 9.97 40.33
CA ALA A 169 29.94 10.16 41.49
C ALA A 169 29.89 8.89 42.36
N LEU A 170 30.44 7.79 41.84
CA LEU A 170 30.98 6.63 42.56
C LEU A 170 31.30 5.55 41.51
N GLY A 171 32.57 5.46 41.13
CA GLY A 171 33.11 4.50 40.17
C GLY A 171 34.42 5.00 39.58
#